data_AF-A0A0S2DF36-F1
#
_entry.id   AF-A0A0S2DF36-F1
#
_cell.length_a   1.000
_cell.length_b   1.000
_cell.length_c   1.000
_cell.angle_alpha   90.00
_cell.angle_beta   90.00
_cell.angle_gamma   90.00
#
_symmetry.space_group_name_H-M   'P 1'
#
loop_
_entity.id
_entity.type
_entity.pdbx_description
1 polymer ?
#
loop_
_entity_poly.entity_id
_entity_poly.type
_entity_poly.pdbx_seq_one_letter_code
_entity_poly.pdbx_strand_id
1 'polypeptide(L)'
;MLGLALTAAALAAAVSLGSWPFSASRAAATAQAGGDAGAASAAEAGSGVHTMLATPQGRRFQQRRQFQDEAKRFFRDAAALGPAERERRAQALQAQIDRYEQADELSAGETMLLRVGLIRATVPDEARQALLVQQLAQRYRSQAAQHEQAFVEQQARDPKFQAYKRSEARIVAETMAMQQIPGGLTRDEYLRQRLQAERERIYR
;
A
#
# COMPACT_ATOMS: atom_id res chain seq x y z
N MET A 1 12.05 15.30 30.84
CA MET A 1 13.33 14.98 30.19
C MET A 1 13.61 13.50 30.39
N LEU A 2 13.22 12.65 29.45
CA LEU A 2 13.72 11.29 29.29
C LEU A 2 13.26 10.82 27.90
N GLY A 3 14.23 10.80 26.99
CA GLY A 3 14.03 10.43 25.59
C GLY A 3 13.97 8.93 25.41
N LEU A 4 13.05 8.48 24.57
CA LEU A 4 13.00 7.11 24.08
C LEU A 4 13.51 7.11 22.64
N ALA A 5 14.73 6.60 22.49
CA ALA A 5 15.35 6.31 21.21
C ALA A 5 14.62 5.10 20.58
N LEU A 6 13.97 5.32 19.45
CA LEU A 6 13.41 4.28 18.61
C LEU A 6 14.53 3.69 17.74
N THR A 7 14.90 2.46 18.05
CA THR A 7 15.77 1.60 17.26
C THR A 7 15.07 1.23 15.94
N ALA A 8 15.64 1.68 14.83
CA ALA A 8 15.20 1.29 13.49
C ALA A 8 15.76 -0.11 13.16
N ALA A 9 14.89 -1.12 13.15
CA ALA A 9 15.23 -2.44 12.64
C ALA A 9 15.17 -2.42 11.10
N ALA A 10 16.34 -2.57 10.46
CA ALA A 10 16.47 -2.75 9.02
C ALA A 10 16.11 -4.21 8.67
N LEU A 11 15.04 -4.39 7.89
CA LEU A 11 14.71 -5.68 7.27
C LEU A 11 15.18 -5.66 5.81
N ALA A 12 16.32 -6.28 5.58
CA ALA A 12 16.79 -6.66 4.25
C ALA A 12 16.07 -7.95 3.84
N ALA A 13 15.27 -7.89 2.77
CA ALA A 13 14.71 -9.08 2.12
C ALA A 13 15.36 -9.24 0.74
N ALA A 14 16.34 -10.13 0.68
CA ALA A 14 16.89 -10.67 -0.56
C ALA A 14 15.87 -11.69 -1.11
N VAL A 15 15.36 -11.46 -2.33
CA VAL A 15 14.54 -12.45 -3.05
C VAL A 15 15.45 -13.15 -4.06
N SER A 16 15.79 -14.39 -3.75
CA SER A 16 16.41 -15.34 -4.66
C SER A 16 15.38 -15.85 -5.67
N LEU A 17 15.72 -15.77 -6.95
CA LEU A 17 14.98 -16.38 -8.06
C LEU A 17 15.20 -17.90 -8.03
N GLY A 18 14.25 -18.62 -7.43
CA GLY A 18 14.19 -20.08 -7.41
C GLY A 18 13.17 -20.61 -8.42
N SER A 19 13.68 -21.23 -9.47
CA SER A 19 12.99 -21.97 -10.52
C SER A 19 11.96 -22.98 -9.99
N TRP A 20 10.72 -22.90 -10.46
CA TRP A 20 9.71 -23.95 -10.24
C TRP A 20 9.83 -25.05 -11.32
N PRO A 21 9.89 -26.34 -10.94
CA PRO A 21 9.92 -27.44 -11.89
C PRO A 21 8.52 -27.77 -12.41
N PHE A 22 8.41 -27.88 -13.73
CA PHE A 22 7.26 -28.45 -14.42
C PHE A 22 7.21 -29.96 -14.16
N SER A 23 6.15 -30.44 -13.50
CA SER A 23 5.79 -31.87 -13.52
C SER A 23 4.87 -32.12 -14.71
N ALA A 24 5.40 -32.87 -15.68
CA ALA A 24 4.62 -33.46 -16.75
C ALA A 24 3.69 -34.54 -16.19
N SER A 25 2.40 -34.46 -16.51
CA SER A 25 1.49 -35.60 -16.43
C SER A 25 0.91 -35.83 -17.81
N ARG A 26 1.29 -36.98 -18.37
CA ARG A 26 0.83 -37.53 -19.65
C ARG A 26 -0.60 -38.04 -19.47
N ALA A 27 -1.55 -37.52 -20.25
CA ALA A 27 -2.79 -38.21 -20.53
C ALA A 27 -2.93 -38.32 -22.05
N ALA A 28 -2.94 -39.57 -22.52
CA ALA A 28 -3.12 -39.92 -23.91
C ALA A 28 -4.59 -39.75 -24.33
N ALA A 29 -4.74 -39.34 -25.59
CA ALA A 29 -5.81 -39.67 -26.52
C ALA A 29 -7.28 -39.54 -26.05
N THR A 30 -7.98 -38.58 -26.66
CA THR A 30 -9.24 -38.87 -27.37
C THR A 30 -9.45 -37.81 -28.45
N ALA A 31 -9.96 -38.28 -29.58
CA ALA A 31 -10.06 -37.59 -30.85
C ALA A 31 -11.07 -36.42 -30.81
N GLN A 32 -10.81 -35.48 -31.71
CA GLN A 32 -11.73 -34.50 -32.28
C GLN A 32 -13.22 -34.88 -32.21
N ALA A 33 -13.98 -34.14 -31.40
CA ALA A 33 -15.37 -33.74 -31.67
C ALA A 33 -15.75 -32.63 -30.67
N GLY A 34 -15.71 -31.37 -31.11
CA GLY A 34 -16.10 -30.24 -30.26
C GLY A 34 -15.70 -28.86 -30.79
N GLY A 35 -15.83 -28.64 -32.11
CA GLY A 35 -15.51 -27.35 -32.75
C GLY A 35 -16.42 -26.19 -32.34
N ASP A 36 -17.62 -26.46 -31.83
CA ASP A 36 -18.63 -25.42 -31.59
C ASP A 36 -18.79 -25.04 -30.10
N ALA A 37 -18.46 -25.93 -29.17
CA ALA A 37 -18.62 -25.66 -27.72
C ALA A 37 -17.52 -24.72 -27.17
N GLY A 38 -16.31 -24.77 -27.73
CA GLY A 38 -15.22 -23.86 -27.34
C GLY A 38 -15.41 -22.43 -27.84
N ALA A 39 -16.03 -22.26 -29.02
CA ALA A 39 -16.35 -20.95 -29.58
C ALA A 39 -17.51 -20.27 -28.83
N ALA A 40 -18.55 -21.03 -28.44
CA ALA A 40 -19.65 -20.52 -27.64
C ALA A 40 -19.22 -20.13 -26.21
N SER A 41 -18.38 -20.95 -25.55
CA SER A 41 -17.82 -20.65 -24.22
C SER A 41 -16.87 -19.44 -24.25
N ALA A 42 -16.03 -19.32 -25.28
CA ALA A 42 -15.17 -18.15 -25.47
C ALA A 42 -15.97 -16.89 -25.83
N ALA A 43 -17.08 -17.02 -26.57
CA ALA A 43 -17.99 -15.91 -26.89
C ALA A 43 -18.81 -15.46 -25.67
N GLU A 44 -19.30 -16.37 -24.83
CA GLU A 44 -19.99 -16.05 -23.57
C GLU A 44 -19.02 -15.43 -22.55
N ALA A 45 -17.83 -16.01 -22.37
CA ALA A 45 -16.79 -15.44 -21.53
C ALA A 45 -16.31 -14.07 -22.04
N GLY A 46 -16.19 -13.91 -23.36
CA GLY A 46 -15.90 -12.62 -24.01
C GLY A 46 -17.00 -11.58 -23.78
N SER A 47 -18.28 -11.98 -23.85
CA SER A 47 -19.42 -11.09 -23.58
C SER A 47 -19.51 -10.68 -22.10
N GLY A 48 -19.21 -11.61 -21.18
CA GLY A 48 -19.18 -11.36 -19.73
C GLY A 48 -18.06 -10.41 -19.33
N VAL A 49 -16.86 -10.58 -19.92
CA VAL A 49 -15.73 -9.66 -19.72
C VAL A 49 -16.04 -8.28 -20.31
N HIS A 50 -16.62 -8.20 -21.50
CA HIS A 50 -17.04 -6.92 -22.09
C HIS A 50 -18.10 -6.20 -21.26
N THR A 51 -19.07 -6.94 -20.71
CA THR A 51 -20.13 -6.39 -19.85
C THR A 51 -19.57 -5.90 -18.51
N MET A 52 -18.63 -6.64 -17.91
CA MET A 52 -17.93 -6.23 -16.69
C MET A 52 -17.08 -4.97 -16.92
N LEU A 53 -16.34 -4.90 -18.03
CA LEU A 53 -15.51 -3.74 -18.40
C LEU A 53 -16.32 -2.50 -18.77
N ALA A 54 -17.60 -2.65 -19.14
CA ALA A 54 -18.51 -1.52 -19.38
C ALA A 54 -18.91 -0.79 -18.07
N THR A 55 -18.77 -1.44 -16.92
CA THR A 55 -19.05 -0.83 -15.62
C THR A 55 -17.95 0.17 -15.23
N PRO A 56 -18.25 1.20 -14.41
CA PRO A 56 -17.22 2.10 -13.88
C PRO A 56 -16.09 1.37 -13.13
N GLN A 57 -16.43 0.30 -12.40
CA GLN A 57 -15.48 -0.53 -11.65
C GLN A 57 -14.56 -1.31 -12.60
N GLY A 58 -15.11 -1.93 -13.64
CA GLY A 58 -14.34 -2.63 -14.66
C GLY A 58 -13.37 -1.71 -15.41
N ARG A 59 -13.79 -0.48 -15.74
CA ARG A 59 -12.89 0.53 -16.34
C ARG A 59 -11.73 0.91 -15.42
N ARG A 60 -11.99 1.13 -14.13
CA ARG A 60 -10.92 1.41 -13.15
C ARG A 60 -9.93 0.26 -13.05
N PHE A 61 -10.42 -0.97 -12.99
CA PHE A 61 -9.56 -2.16 -12.98
C PHE A 61 -8.69 -2.26 -14.24
N GLN A 62 -9.26 -2.02 -15.42
CA GLN A 62 -8.51 -2.03 -16.68
C GLN A 62 -7.44 -0.94 -16.72
N GLN A 63 -7.77 0.29 -16.33
CA GLN A 63 -6.82 1.39 -16.25
C GLN A 63 -5.67 1.07 -15.29
N ARG A 64 -5.98 0.44 -14.16
CA ARG A 64 -4.97 0.02 -13.17
C ARG A 64 -4.02 -1.02 -13.74
N ARG A 65 -4.55 -2.02 -14.47
CA ARG A 65 -3.70 -3.02 -15.16
C ARG A 65 -2.82 -2.37 -16.23
N GLN A 66 -3.40 -1.49 -17.05
CA GLN A 66 -2.64 -0.77 -18.09
C GLN A 66 -1.48 0.03 -17.49
N PHE A 67 -1.73 0.80 -16.44
CA PHE A 67 -0.70 1.52 -15.71
C PHE A 67 0.42 0.62 -15.21
N GLN A 68 0.08 -0.52 -14.57
CA GLN A 68 1.08 -1.47 -14.07
C GLN A 68 1.92 -2.05 -15.22
N ASP A 69 1.29 -2.41 -16.33
CA ASP A 69 1.98 -2.98 -17.47
C ASP A 69 2.84 -1.95 -18.20
N GLU A 70 2.40 -0.70 -18.29
CA GLU A 70 3.18 0.43 -18.80
C GLU A 70 4.38 0.73 -17.91
N ALA A 71 4.20 0.81 -16.59
CA ALA A 71 5.28 1.03 -15.65
C ALA A 71 6.35 -0.06 -15.76
N LYS A 72 5.95 -1.34 -15.73
CA LYS A 72 6.86 -2.48 -15.88
C LYS A 72 7.63 -2.43 -17.19
N ARG A 73 6.94 -2.18 -18.31
CA ARG A 73 7.58 -2.07 -19.64
C ARG A 73 8.55 -0.90 -19.69
N PHE A 74 8.16 0.26 -19.17
CA PHE A 74 9.03 1.44 -19.14
C PHE A 74 10.32 1.14 -18.37
N PHE A 75 10.24 0.67 -17.12
CA PHE A 75 11.45 0.43 -16.33
C PHE A 75 12.34 -0.67 -16.89
N ARG A 76 11.76 -1.69 -17.55
CA ARG A 76 12.53 -2.73 -18.25
C ARG A 76 13.27 -2.16 -19.47
N ASP A 77 12.60 -1.34 -20.27
CA ASP A 77 13.09 -0.94 -21.60
C ASP A 77 13.78 0.43 -21.61
N ALA A 78 13.72 1.20 -20.51
CA ALA A 78 14.16 2.59 -20.46
C ALA A 78 15.60 2.82 -20.95
N ALA A 79 16.53 1.93 -20.62
CA ALA A 79 17.93 2.06 -21.04
C ALA A 79 18.10 1.94 -22.57
N ALA A 80 17.23 1.19 -23.24
CA ALA A 80 17.24 1.00 -24.69
C ALA A 80 16.49 2.11 -25.45
N LEU A 81 15.74 2.97 -24.74
CA LEU A 81 15.03 4.09 -25.35
C LEU A 81 15.99 5.25 -25.64
N GLY A 82 15.77 5.91 -26.79
CA GLY A 82 16.41 7.20 -27.08
C GLY A 82 16.03 8.26 -26.04
N PRO A 83 16.90 9.26 -25.76
CA PRO A 83 16.69 10.21 -24.66
C PRO A 83 15.34 10.94 -24.69
N ALA A 84 14.91 11.42 -25.87
CA ALA A 84 13.65 12.15 -26.02
C ALA A 84 12.42 11.25 -25.75
N GLU A 85 12.45 10.01 -26.23
CA GLU A 85 11.36 9.06 -26.03
C GLU A 85 11.29 8.59 -24.57
N ARG A 86 12.44 8.39 -23.94
CA ARG A 86 12.54 8.05 -22.53
C ARG A 86 11.95 9.13 -21.64
N GLU A 87 12.30 10.38 -21.90
CA GLU A 87 11.78 11.54 -21.17
C GLU A 87 10.26 11.67 -21.34
N ARG A 88 9.76 11.58 -22.59
CA ARG A 88 8.33 11.63 -22.89
C ARG A 88 7.54 10.55 -22.14
N ARG A 89 8.04 9.31 -22.13
CA ARG A 89 7.38 8.20 -21.42
C ARG A 89 7.48 8.34 -19.91
N ALA A 90 8.61 8.83 -19.39
CA ALA A 90 8.78 9.11 -17.97
C ALA A 90 7.78 10.16 -17.49
N GLN A 91 7.57 11.24 -18.24
CA GLN A 91 6.59 12.28 -17.93
C GLN A 91 5.16 11.74 -17.95
N ALA A 92 4.80 10.91 -18.93
CA ALA A 92 3.50 10.25 -18.96
C ALA A 92 3.28 9.32 -17.75
N LEU A 93 4.30 8.55 -17.37
CA LEU A 93 4.24 7.68 -16.19
C LEU A 93 4.17 8.49 -14.89
N GLN A 94 4.90 9.61 -14.81
CA GLN A 94 4.87 10.55 -13.70
C GLN A 94 3.46 11.11 -13.48
N ALA A 95 2.78 11.56 -14.54
CA ALA A 95 1.41 12.05 -14.44
C ALA A 95 0.41 10.96 -13.97
N GLN A 96 0.61 9.71 -14.41
CA GLN A 96 -0.20 8.59 -13.93
C GLN A 96 0.05 8.30 -12.43
N ILE A 97 1.31 8.31 -12.00
CA ILE A 97 1.67 8.17 -10.58
C ILE A 97 1.00 9.25 -9.74
N ASP A 98 1.08 10.52 -10.17
CA ASP A 98 0.45 11.64 -9.46
C ASP A 98 -1.06 11.44 -9.32
N ARG A 99 -1.72 11.00 -10.40
CA ARG A 99 -3.17 10.72 -10.40
C ARG A 99 -3.53 9.60 -9.41
N TYR A 100 -2.80 8.48 -9.42
CA TYR A 100 -3.12 7.36 -8.53
C TYR A 100 -2.76 7.64 -7.07
N GLU A 101 -1.70 8.42 -6.82
CA GLU A 101 -1.38 8.89 -5.46
C GLU A 101 -2.49 9.82 -4.93
N GLN A 102 -2.95 10.79 -5.72
CA GLN A 102 -4.03 11.71 -5.31
C GLN A 102 -5.38 11.02 -5.08
N ALA A 103 -5.59 9.86 -5.70
CA ALA A 103 -6.79 9.05 -5.53
C ALA A 103 -6.70 8.05 -4.37
N ASP A 104 -5.62 8.09 -3.57
CA ASP A 104 -5.29 7.09 -2.52
C ASP A 104 -5.25 5.65 -3.07
N GLU A 105 -4.99 5.50 -4.38
CA GLU A 105 -4.94 4.23 -5.07
C GLU A 105 -3.52 3.64 -5.09
N LEU A 106 -2.50 4.47 -4.82
CA LEU A 106 -1.12 4.04 -4.55
C LEU A 106 -0.74 4.41 -3.12
N SER A 107 -0.09 3.48 -2.43
CA SER A 107 0.51 3.77 -1.14
C SER A 107 1.73 4.70 -1.29
N ALA A 108 2.04 5.47 -0.24
CA ALA A 108 3.22 6.34 -0.23
C ALA A 108 4.52 5.58 -0.55
N GLY A 109 4.65 4.33 -0.07
CA GLY A 109 5.81 3.48 -0.35
C GLY A 109 5.93 3.08 -1.82
N GLU A 110 4.82 2.65 -2.45
CA GLU A 110 4.80 2.33 -3.88
C GLU A 110 5.12 3.56 -4.74
N THR A 111 4.51 4.69 -4.42
CA THR A 111 4.75 5.95 -5.13
C THR A 111 6.22 6.35 -5.03
N MET A 112 6.81 6.28 -3.84
CA MET A 112 8.23 6.59 -3.64
C MET A 112 9.13 5.69 -4.48
N LEU A 113 8.88 4.38 -4.51
CA LEU A 113 9.66 3.43 -5.31
C LEU A 113 9.58 3.75 -6.81
N LEU A 114 8.37 4.05 -7.31
CA LEU A 114 8.17 4.39 -8.72
C LEU A 114 8.89 5.69 -9.11
N ARG A 115 8.80 6.73 -8.27
CA ARG A 115 9.48 8.02 -8.51
C ARG A 115 11.01 7.88 -8.44
N VAL A 116 11.53 7.07 -7.53
CA VAL A 116 12.98 6.74 -7.50
C VAL A 116 13.38 6.01 -8.78
N GLY A 117 12.57 5.06 -9.25
CA GLY A 117 12.77 4.39 -10.52
C GLY A 117 12.82 5.37 -11.70
N LEU A 118 11.91 6.36 -11.74
CA LEU A 118 11.89 7.40 -12.76
C LEU A 118 13.17 8.24 -12.76
N ILE A 119 13.64 8.66 -11.58
CA ILE A 119 14.89 9.40 -11.43
C ILE A 119 16.06 8.61 -12.01
N ARG A 120 16.19 7.33 -11.63
CA ARG A 120 17.26 6.45 -12.13
C ARG A 120 17.18 6.21 -13.64
N ALA A 121 15.97 6.15 -14.19
CA ALA A 121 15.76 5.92 -15.62
C ALA A 121 16.03 7.17 -16.47
N THR A 122 15.89 8.39 -15.93
CA THR A 122 15.92 9.63 -16.71
C THR A 122 17.16 10.48 -16.48
N VAL A 123 17.77 10.40 -15.30
CA VAL A 123 18.90 11.23 -14.90
C VAL A 123 20.20 10.44 -15.06
N PRO A 124 21.13 10.83 -15.96
CA PRO A 124 22.34 10.04 -16.21
C PRO A 124 23.37 10.09 -15.07
N ASP A 125 23.45 11.21 -14.36
CA ASP A 125 24.47 11.43 -13.32
C ASP A 125 24.01 10.87 -11.97
N GLU A 126 24.80 9.97 -11.40
CA GLU A 126 24.51 9.31 -10.12
C GLU A 126 24.48 10.29 -8.94
N ALA A 127 25.36 11.29 -8.93
CA ALA A 127 25.37 12.30 -7.87
C ALA A 127 24.07 13.12 -7.88
N ARG A 128 23.62 13.52 -9.07
CA ARG A 128 22.32 14.18 -9.26
C ARG A 128 21.14 13.27 -8.93
N GLN A 129 21.20 11.97 -9.26
CA GLN A 129 20.17 11.01 -8.85
C GLN A 129 20.04 10.97 -7.32
N ALA A 130 21.16 10.82 -6.60
CA ALA A 130 21.17 10.76 -5.14
C ALA A 130 20.56 12.03 -4.51
N LEU A 131 20.92 13.21 -5.03
CA LEU A 131 20.35 14.49 -4.59
C LEU A 131 18.83 14.54 -4.81
N LEU A 132 18.34 14.14 -5.98
CA LEU A 132 16.90 14.12 -6.27
C LEU A 132 16.14 13.12 -5.39
N VAL A 133 16.72 11.94 -5.13
CA VAL A 133 16.12 10.95 -4.22
C VAL A 133 16.07 11.49 -2.78
N GLN A 134 17.11 12.20 -2.33
CA GLN A 134 17.12 12.83 -1.01
C GLN A 134 16.05 13.92 -0.90
N GLN A 135 15.92 14.78 -1.92
CA GLN A 135 14.88 15.81 -1.98
C GLN A 135 13.48 15.20 -1.96
N LEU A 136 13.28 14.10 -2.72
CA LEU A 136 12.03 13.35 -2.71
C LEU A 136 11.70 12.83 -1.31
N ALA A 137 12.64 12.15 -0.65
CA ALA A 137 12.45 11.66 0.71
C ALA A 137 12.14 12.79 1.70
N GLN A 138 12.81 13.94 1.56
CA GLN A 138 12.55 15.09 2.42
C GLN A 138 11.13 15.65 2.24
N ARG A 139 10.63 15.72 1.00
CA ARG A 139 9.26 16.14 0.70
C ARG A 139 8.22 15.21 1.35
N TYR A 140 8.38 13.89 1.22
CA TYR A 140 7.44 12.95 1.85
C TYR A 140 7.49 13.05 3.38
N ARG A 141 8.67 13.23 3.98
CA ARG A 141 8.80 13.44 5.43
C ARG A 141 8.10 14.71 5.89
N SER A 142 8.24 15.82 5.17
CA SER A 142 7.59 17.08 5.56
C SER A 142 6.07 16.98 5.43
N GLN A 143 5.56 16.34 4.36
CA GLN A 143 4.13 16.09 4.20
C GLN A 143 3.58 15.20 5.31
N ALA A 144 4.25 14.08 5.62
CA ALA A 144 3.85 13.20 6.70
C ALA A 144 3.82 13.93 8.05
N ALA A 145 4.81 14.78 8.34
CA ALA A 145 4.84 15.59 9.56
C ALA A 145 3.67 16.59 9.62
N GLN A 146 3.29 17.20 8.49
CA GLN A 146 2.12 18.10 8.42
C GLN A 146 0.82 17.35 8.68
N HIS A 147 0.65 16.17 8.10
CA HIS A 147 -0.53 15.34 8.33
C HIS A 147 -0.63 14.86 9.78
N GLU A 148 0.48 14.42 10.36
CA GLU A 148 0.56 14.04 11.78
C GLU A 148 0.20 15.21 12.68
N GLN A 149 0.76 16.40 12.44
CA GLN A 149 0.43 17.58 13.22
C GLN A 149 -1.06 17.94 13.12
N ALA A 150 -1.63 17.93 11.91
CA ALA A 150 -3.05 18.21 11.69
C ALA A 150 -3.94 17.19 12.43
N PHE A 151 -3.57 15.92 12.42
CA PHE A 151 -4.27 14.86 13.14
C PHE A 151 -4.19 15.05 14.66
N VAL A 152 -3.00 15.35 15.21
CA VAL A 152 -2.81 15.64 16.63
C VAL A 152 -3.63 16.86 17.06
N GLU A 153 -3.63 17.93 16.27
CA GLU A 153 -4.44 19.12 16.54
C GLU A 153 -5.94 18.82 16.51
N GLN A 154 -6.39 17.98 15.57
CA GLN A 154 -7.78 17.52 15.52
C GLN A 154 -8.15 16.73 16.77
N GLN A 155 -7.31 15.79 17.20
CA GLN A 155 -7.53 15.03 18.44
C GLN A 155 -7.52 15.92 19.68
N ALA A 156 -6.66 16.93 19.72
CA ALA A 156 -6.62 17.89 20.82
C ALA A 156 -7.95 18.67 20.96
N ARG A 157 -8.63 18.94 19.85
CA ARG A 157 -9.91 19.65 19.80
C ARG A 157 -11.13 18.73 19.95
N ASP A 158 -10.97 17.41 19.87
CA ASP A 158 -12.08 16.46 20.01
C ASP A 158 -12.46 16.23 21.49
N PRO A 159 -13.63 16.70 21.95
CA PRO A 159 -14.05 16.56 23.35
C PRO A 159 -14.26 15.10 23.77
N LYS A 160 -14.68 14.20 22.85
CA LYS A 160 -14.85 12.78 23.13
C LYS A 160 -13.49 12.13 23.34
N PHE A 161 -12.51 12.44 22.49
CA PHE A 161 -11.14 11.97 22.65
C PHE A 161 -10.51 12.44 23.96
N GLN A 162 -10.66 13.72 24.32
CA GLN A 162 -10.17 14.26 25.59
C GLN A 162 -10.83 13.58 26.80
N ALA A 163 -12.14 13.35 26.75
CA ALA A 163 -12.85 12.61 27.79
C ALA A 163 -12.31 11.17 27.94
N TYR A 164 -12.10 10.48 26.81
CA TYR A 164 -11.53 9.14 26.80
C TYR A 164 -10.13 9.10 27.41
N LYS A 165 -9.22 10.01 27.03
CA LYS A 165 -7.86 10.05 27.57
C LYS A 165 -7.81 10.28 29.08
N ARG A 166 -8.72 11.10 29.63
CA ARG A 166 -8.87 11.28 31.08
C ARG A 166 -9.33 9.99 31.77
N SER A 167 -10.34 9.32 31.22
CA SER A 167 -10.82 8.05 31.75
C SER A 167 -9.78 6.93 31.65
N GLU A 168 -9.06 6.85 30.53
CA GLU A 168 -7.98 5.88 30.31
C GLU A 168 -6.90 6.00 31.38
N ALA A 169 -6.40 7.22 31.63
CA ALA A 169 -5.41 7.47 32.67
C ALA A 169 -5.90 7.02 34.06
N ARG A 170 -7.17 7.30 34.39
CA ARG A 170 -7.80 6.85 35.63
C ARG A 170 -7.89 5.32 35.70
N ILE A 171 -8.37 4.67 34.66
CA ILE A 171 -8.52 3.20 34.59
C ILE A 171 -7.15 2.52 34.76
N VAL A 172 -6.12 3.01 34.07
CA VAL A 172 -4.75 2.48 34.18
C VAL A 172 -4.25 2.63 35.62
N ALA A 173 -4.40 3.81 36.23
CA ALA A 173 -3.97 4.05 37.61
C ALA A 173 -4.71 3.13 38.60
N GLU A 174 -6.03 3.00 38.48
CA GLU A 174 -6.84 2.10 39.30
C GLU A 174 -6.38 0.65 39.16
N THR A 175 -6.25 0.15 37.92
CA THR A 175 -5.87 -1.25 37.65
C THR A 175 -4.45 -1.58 38.14
N MET A 176 -3.51 -0.63 38.04
CA MET A 176 -2.15 -0.82 38.55
C MET A 176 -2.10 -0.80 40.09
N ALA A 177 -2.98 -0.04 40.76
CA ALA A 177 -3.08 -0.02 42.21
C ALA A 177 -3.78 -1.25 42.81
N MET A 178 -4.46 -2.06 41.99
CA MET A 178 -5.17 -3.25 42.47
C MET A 178 -4.22 -4.36 42.91
N GLN A 179 -4.39 -4.78 44.16
CA GLN A 179 -3.66 -5.91 44.76
C GLN A 179 -4.18 -7.26 44.26
N GLN A 180 -5.48 -7.36 43.99
CA GLN A 180 -6.12 -8.53 43.40
C GLN A 180 -7.03 -8.10 42.24
N ILE A 181 -6.98 -8.86 41.15
CA ILE A 181 -7.79 -8.61 39.95
C ILE A 181 -9.04 -9.49 40.01
N PRO A 182 -10.25 -8.92 39.83
CA PRO A 182 -11.50 -9.67 39.94
C PRO A 182 -11.67 -10.65 38.76
N GLY A 183 -12.49 -11.68 38.99
CA GLY A 183 -12.88 -12.63 37.94
C GLY A 183 -11.79 -13.59 37.49
N GLY A 184 -10.70 -13.74 38.26
CA GLY A 184 -9.58 -14.63 37.91
C GLY A 184 -8.77 -14.17 36.70
N LEU A 185 -9.01 -12.94 36.22
CA LEU A 185 -8.30 -12.37 35.08
C LEU A 185 -6.89 -11.96 35.48
N THR A 186 -5.98 -12.00 34.51
CA THR A 186 -4.71 -11.29 34.64
C THR A 186 -4.96 -9.78 34.62
N ARG A 187 -4.04 -9.00 35.20
CA ARG A 187 -4.13 -7.52 35.22
C ARG A 187 -4.28 -6.94 33.82
N ASP A 188 -3.58 -7.48 32.83
CA ASP A 188 -3.60 -6.98 31.45
C ASP A 188 -4.91 -7.30 30.71
N GLU A 189 -5.50 -8.48 30.96
CA GLU A 189 -6.82 -8.82 30.45
C GLU A 189 -7.89 -7.90 31.03
N TYR A 190 -7.84 -7.68 32.34
CA TYR A 190 -8.76 -6.78 33.01
C TYR A 190 -8.61 -5.33 32.51
N LEU A 191 -7.38 -4.85 32.33
CA LEU A 191 -7.13 -3.52 31.77
C LEU A 191 -7.71 -3.39 30.35
N ARG A 192 -7.44 -4.35 29.46
CA ARG A 192 -7.99 -4.35 28.10
C ARG A 192 -9.52 -4.33 28.11
N GLN A 193 -10.14 -5.16 28.94
CA GLN A 193 -11.60 -5.21 29.07
C GLN A 193 -12.17 -3.85 29.52
N ARG A 194 -11.58 -3.22 30.54
CA ARG A 194 -12.05 -1.92 31.03
C ARG A 194 -11.86 -0.80 30.00
N LEU A 195 -10.72 -0.76 29.33
CA LEU A 195 -10.47 0.23 28.29
C LEU A 195 -11.43 0.07 27.10
N GLN A 196 -11.74 -1.17 26.72
CA GLN A 196 -12.72 -1.46 25.67
C GLN A 196 -14.13 -0.98 26.08
N ALA A 197 -14.59 -1.31 27.28
CA ALA A 197 -15.89 -0.87 27.77
C ALA A 197 -16.00 0.67 27.82
N GLU A 198 -14.92 1.36 28.20
CA GLU A 198 -14.90 2.82 28.24
C GLU A 198 -14.90 3.45 26.84
N ARG A 199 -14.22 2.85 25.86
CA ARG A 199 -14.30 3.27 24.46
C ARG A 199 -15.73 3.18 23.95
N GLU A 200 -16.39 2.05 24.19
CA GLU A 200 -17.78 1.85 23.80
C GLU A 200 -18.72 2.85 24.46
N ARG A 201 -18.48 3.21 25.73
CA ARG A 201 -19.29 4.21 26.43
C ARG A 201 -19.20 5.61 25.80
N ILE A 202 -18.05 5.98 25.25
CA ILE A 202 -17.78 7.34 24.73
C ILE A 202 -18.12 7.47 23.24
N TYR A 203 -17.93 6.40 22.46
CA TYR A 203 -18.05 6.41 20.99
C TYR A 203 -19.30 5.70 20.45
N ARG A 204 -20.13 5.08 21.28
CA ARG A 204 -21.52 4.78 20.91
C ARG A 204 -22.32 6.07 20.75
#